data_AF-A0AA44MQF6-F1
#
_entry.id   AF-A0AA44MQF6-F1
#
_cell.length_a   1.000
_cell.length_b   1.000
_cell.length_c   1.000
_cell.angle_alpha   90.00
_cell.angle_beta   90.00
_cell.angle_gamma   90.00
#
_symmetry.space_group_name_H-M   'P 1'
#
loop_
_entity.id
_entity.type
_entity.pdbx_description
1 polymer ?
#
loop_
_entity_poly.entity_id
_entity_poly.type
_entity_poly.pdbx_seq_one_letter_code
_entity_poly.pdbx_strand_id
1 'polypeptide(L)' 'LEGQVQVQDIVESANETIPKMKAEGADVIIALAHTGIEKQAQSSGAENAVFDLATKTKGIDAIISGHPHGLFP' A
#
# COMPACT_ATOMS: atom_id res chain seq x y z
N LEU A 1 -1.01 20.10 -10.18
CA LEU A 1 -1.13 19.71 -8.76
C LEU A 1 -0.03 20.31 -7.88
N GLU A 2 1.07 20.80 -8.46
CA GLU A 2 2.18 21.39 -7.71
C GLU A 2 1.70 22.50 -6.75
N GLY A 3 2.11 22.37 -5.49
CA GLY A 3 1.74 23.29 -4.40
C GLY A 3 0.30 23.19 -3.87
N GLN A 4 -0.55 22.31 -4.43
CA GLN A 4 -1.95 22.17 -4.02
C GLN A 4 -2.23 20.90 -3.22
N VAL A 5 -1.41 19.86 -3.39
CA VAL A 5 -1.56 18.57 -2.73
C VAL A 5 -0.20 18.04 -2.27
N GLN A 6 -0.23 17.17 -1.28
CA GLN A 6 0.89 16.35 -0.84
C GLN A 6 0.50 14.88 -0.92
N VAL A 7 1.47 14.01 -1.18
CA VAL A 7 1.28 12.56 -1.24
C VAL A 7 2.09 11.95 -0.11
N GLN A 8 1.42 11.22 0.78
CA GLN A 8 2.06 10.47 1.87
C GLN A 8 2.65 9.17 1.32
N ASP A 9 3.68 8.65 2.00
CA ASP A 9 4.19 7.31 1.73
C ASP A 9 3.08 6.25 1.84
N ILE A 10 3.14 5.26 0.94
CA ILE A 10 2.11 4.22 0.79
C ILE A 10 1.98 3.37 2.05
N VAL A 11 3.09 2.96 2.66
CA VAL A 11 3.12 2.09 3.84
C VAL A 11 2.71 2.86 5.08
N GLU A 12 3.15 4.11 5.22
CA GLU A 12 2.74 5.01 6.29
C GLU A 12 1.22 5.26 6.25
N SER A 13 0.68 5.58 5.08
CA SER A 13 -0.76 5.79 4.89
C SER A 13 -1.58 4.54 5.23
N ALA A 14 -1.10 3.35 4.82
CA ALA A 14 -1.75 2.08 5.14
C ALA A 14 -1.74 1.81 6.66
N ASN A 15 -0.60 1.97 7.33
CA ASN A 15 -0.49 1.77 8.78
C ASN A 15 -1.33 2.76 9.59
N GLU A 16 -1.56 3.97 9.09
CA GLU A 16 -2.46 4.92 9.73
C GLU A 16 -3.95 4.55 9.53
N THR A 17 -4.30 4.02 8.35
CA THR A 17 -5.69 3.84 7.94
C THR A 17 -6.27 2.48 8.38
N ILE A 18 -5.48 1.41 8.33
CA ILE A 18 -5.92 0.05 8.67
C ILE A 18 -6.53 -0.04 10.09
N PRO A 19 -5.93 0.54 11.14
CA PRO A 19 -6.53 0.50 12.48
C PRO A 19 -7.92 1.13 12.54
N LYS A 20 -8.15 2.22 11.78
CA LYS A 20 -9.45 2.90 11.70
C LYS A 20 -10.48 1.98 11.04
N MET A 21 -10.12 1.34 9.93
CA MET A 21 -10.98 0.36 9.24
C MET A 21 -11.35 -0.82 10.16
N LYS A 22 -10.37 -1.36 10.91
CA LYS A 22 -10.64 -2.44 11.88
C LYS A 22 -11.54 -1.96 13.04
N ALA A 23 -11.34 -0.74 13.54
CA ALA A 23 -12.19 -0.17 14.58
C ALA A 23 -13.63 0.05 14.12
N GLU A 24 -13.83 0.34 12.84
CA GLU A 24 -15.16 0.43 12.20
C GLU A 24 -15.79 -0.94 11.87
N GLY A 25 -15.10 -2.04 12.20
CA GLY A 25 -15.63 -3.39 12.07
C GLY A 25 -15.30 -4.11 10.76
N ALA A 26 -14.27 -3.67 10.02
CA ALA A 26 -13.85 -4.36 8.81
C ALA A 26 -13.28 -5.75 9.10
N ASP A 27 -14.04 -6.79 8.79
CA ASP A 27 -13.56 -8.19 8.87
C ASP A 27 -12.44 -8.46 7.86
N VAL A 28 -12.62 -7.96 6.63
CA VAL A 28 -11.69 -8.14 5.50
C VAL A 28 -11.25 -6.78 4.95
N ILE A 29 -9.97 -6.63 4.66
CA ILE A 29 -9.34 -5.42 4.08
C ILE A 29 -8.63 -5.77 2.78
N ILE A 30 -9.05 -5.10 1.69
CA ILE A 30 -8.46 -5.25 0.36
C ILE A 30 -7.77 -3.94 -0.02
N ALA A 31 -6.47 -3.98 -0.27
CA ALA A 31 -5.71 -2.82 -0.72
C ALA A 31 -5.74 -2.72 -2.25
N LEU A 32 -6.26 -1.61 -2.77
CA LEU A 32 -6.18 -1.25 -4.20
C LEU A 32 -4.93 -0.41 -4.41
N ALA A 33 -3.80 -1.07 -4.59
CA ALA A 33 -2.47 -0.46 -4.57
C ALA A 33 -1.99 -0.19 -6.00
N HIS A 34 -2.16 1.05 -6.49
CA HIS A 34 -1.59 1.48 -7.78
C HIS A 34 -0.08 1.71 -7.65
N THR A 35 0.66 0.62 -7.45
CA THR A 35 2.10 0.59 -7.24
C THR A 35 2.62 -0.81 -7.57
N GLY A 36 3.88 -0.89 -8.05
CA GLY A 36 4.48 -2.14 -8.50
C GLY A 36 5.10 -2.99 -7.39
N ILE A 37 5.64 -4.14 -7.82
CA ILE A 37 6.28 -5.14 -6.95
C ILE A 37 7.79 -5.08 -7.15
N GLU A 38 8.53 -4.84 -6.07
CA GLU A 38 9.98 -5.05 -6.01
C GLU A 38 10.32 -6.36 -5.29
N LYS A 39 11.53 -6.88 -5.52
CA LYS A 39 11.98 -8.16 -4.92
C LYS A 39 12.58 -8.01 -3.53
N GLN A 40 12.82 -6.77 -3.09
CA GLN A 40 13.42 -6.44 -1.79
C GLN A 40 12.73 -5.23 -1.17
N ALA A 41 12.91 -5.08 0.13
CA ALA A 41 12.38 -3.94 0.87
C ALA A 41 12.95 -2.62 0.35
N GLN A 42 12.12 -1.60 0.26
CA GLN A 42 12.51 -0.25 -0.10
C GLN A 42 12.44 0.71 1.11
N SER A 43 12.82 1.96 0.88
CA SER A 43 12.70 3.06 1.86
C SER A 43 11.35 3.77 1.71
N SER A 44 10.97 4.61 2.68
CA SER A 44 9.79 5.47 2.59
C SER A 44 9.86 6.37 1.33
N GLY A 45 8.72 6.57 0.67
CA GLY A 45 8.60 7.27 -0.61
C GLY A 45 8.83 6.39 -1.84
N ALA A 46 8.81 5.06 -1.67
CA ALA A 46 8.97 4.10 -2.77
C ALA A 46 7.82 4.19 -3.79
N GLU A 47 8.18 4.23 -5.08
CA GLU A 47 7.21 4.18 -6.19
C GLU A 47 6.56 2.79 -6.33
N ASN A 48 7.33 1.72 -6.05
CA ASN A 48 6.92 0.31 -6.14
C ASN A 48 6.95 -0.36 -4.76
N ALA A 49 5.84 -0.28 -4.03
CA ALA A 49 5.76 -0.58 -2.61
C ALA A 49 4.93 -1.83 -2.28
N VAL A 50 4.52 -2.67 -3.25
CA VAL A 50 3.68 -3.86 -2.93
C VAL A 50 4.40 -4.82 -1.99
N PHE A 51 5.70 -5.04 -2.19
CA PHE A 51 6.50 -5.88 -1.29
C PHE A 51 6.51 -5.33 0.15
N ASP A 52 6.67 -4.01 0.28
CA ASP A 52 6.70 -3.35 1.56
C ASP A 52 5.32 -3.29 2.22
N LEU A 53 4.23 -3.08 1.46
CA LEU A 53 2.87 -3.21 1.96
C LEU A 53 2.64 -4.61 2.55
N ALA A 54 3.01 -5.65 1.81
CA ALA A 54 2.81 -7.04 2.25
C ALA A 54 3.66 -7.42 3.47
N THR A 55 4.83 -6.83 3.66
CA THR A 55 5.79 -7.22 4.71
C THR A 55 5.84 -6.28 5.92
N LYS A 56 5.48 -5.00 5.75
CA LYS A 56 5.58 -3.96 6.79
C LYS A 56 4.24 -3.48 7.32
N THR A 57 3.12 -3.91 6.74
CA THR A 57 1.78 -3.64 7.29
C THR A 57 1.16 -4.92 7.87
N LYS A 58 0.16 -4.74 8.74
CA LYS A 58 -0.63 -5.85 9.27
C LYS A 58 -2.11 -5.58 9.03
N GLY A 59 -2.86 -6.64 8.70
CA GLY A 59 -4.31 -6.57 8.58
C GLY A 59 -4.85 -6.35 7.17
N ILE A 60 -3.99 -6.25 6.16
CA ILE A 60 -4.39 -6.38 4.74
C ILE A 60 -4.57 -7.86 4.42
N ASP A 61 -5.71 -8.23 3.86
CA ASP A 61 -6.05 -9.61 3.50
C ASP A 61 -5.79 -9.90 2.01
N ALA A 62 -5.87 -8.87 1.15
CA ALA A 62 -5.52 -8.98 -0.26
C ALA A 62 -4.96 -7.66 -0.82
N ILE A 63 -4.05 -7.75 -1.80
CA ILE A 63 -3.51 -6.60 -2.52
C ILE A 63 -3.79 -6.77 -4.02
N ILE A 64 -4.43 -5.76 -4.62
CA ILE A 64 -4.56 -5.62 -6.07
C ILE A 64 -3.49 -4.63 -6.53
N SER A 65 -2.47 -5.12 -7.23
CA SER A 65 -1.35 -4.31 -7.75
C SER A 65 -1.64 -3.79 -9.17
N GLY A 66 -0.95 -2.72 -9.55
CA GLY A 66 -0.91 -2.13 -10.88
C GLY A 66 0.33 -1.26 -11.01
N HIS A 67 0.31 -0.27 -11.90
CA HIS A 67 1.41 0.68 -12.21
C HIS A 67 2.43 0.24 -13.28
N PRO A 68 3.26 -0.81 -13.13
CA PRO A 68 4.32 -1.09 -14.11
C PRO A 68 3.83 -1.86 -15.35
N HIS A 69 2.52 -2.10 -15.48
CA HIS A 69 1.90 -2.89 -16.55
C HIS A 69 2.50 -4.31 -16.71
N GLY A 70 3.10 -4.82 -15.64
CA GLY A 70 3.63 -6.18 -15.57
C GLY A 70 2.55 -7.21 -15.25
N LEU A 71 2.95 -8.48 -15.30
CA LEU A 71 2.12 -9.61 -14.88
C LEU A 71 2.61 -10.14 -13.54
N PHE A 72 1.65 -10.52 -12.69
CA PHE A 72 1.86 -11.28 -11.46
C PHE A 72 0.71 -12.31 -11.35
N PRO A 73 0.90 -13.56 -10.87
CA PRO A 73 2.07 -14.07 -10.15
C PRO A 73 3.38 -14.07 -10.97
#